data_AF-A0A961EPK4-F1
#
_entry.id   AF-A0A961EPK4-F1
#
_cell.length_a   1.000
_cell.length_b   1.000
_cell.length_c   1.000
_cell.angle_alpha   90.00
_cell.angle_beta   90.00
_cell.angle_gamma   90.00
#
_symmetry.space_group_name_H-M   'P 1'
#
loop_
_entity.id
_entity.type
_entity.pdbx_description
1 polymer ?
#
loop_
_entity_poly.entity_id
_entity_poly.type
_entity_poly.pdbx_seq_one_letter_code
_entity_poly.pdbx_strand_id
1 'polypeptide(L)'
;MKYFLSLFLLIGFLFAGSISALPAFEQPLDRAEKSALVLHVRILSEQTERLNSVASAVRLEIQLIDVLRNKAGYNARSIRVLHFLVQPNSFESGMRTPPGPGEWIIFLNIENVRMDGTVVPVPVLYRPAPFAFFRFDGSVAEDIRKLP
;
A
#
# COMPACT_ATOMS: atom_id res chain seq x y z
N MET A 1 -31.77 38.70 35.24
CA MET A 1 -30.48 38.09 34.82
C MET A 1 -30.43 36.66 35.32
N LYS A 2 -30.58 35.63 34.46
CA LYS A 2 -30.21 34.23 34.82
C LYS A 2 -30.34 33.16 33.73
N TYR A 3 -30.53 33.50 32.44
CA TYR A 3 -30.68 32.48 31.38
C TYR A 3 -29.81 32.74 30.13
N PHE A 4 -28.74 33.52 30.25
CA PHE A 4 -27.83 33.77 29.13
C PHE A 4 -26.52 32.97 29.18
N LEU A 5 -26.29 32.21 30.26
CA LEU A 5 -25.01 31.53 30.49
C LEU A 5 -25.01 30.04 30.11
N SER A 6 -26.13 29.49 29.65
CA SER A 6 -26.26 28.05 29.39
C SER A 6 -26.15 27.65 27.92
N LEU A 7 -26.09 28.62 26.99
CA LEU A 7 -26.05 28.34 25.55
C LEU A 7 -24.63 28.28 24.96
N PHE A 8 -23.62 28.76 25.69
CA PHE A 8 -22.22 28.71 25.22
C PHE A 8 -21.52 27.37 25.50
N LEU A 9 -22.17 26.46 26.22
CA LEU A 9 -21.60 25.17 26.61
C LEU A 9 -22.01 23.98 25.73
N LEU A 10 -22.75 24.22 24.64
CA LEU A 10 -23.17 23.15 23.72
C LEU A 10 -22.49 23.18 22.34
N ILE A 11 -21.75 24.25 21.99
CA ILE A 11 -21.08 24.36 20.68
C ILE A 11 -19.60 23.94 20.75
N GLY A 12 -19.04 23.79 21.95
CA GLY A 12 -17.63 23.41 22.15
C GLY A 12 -17.30 21.91 22.02
N PHE A 13 -18.29 21.03 21.83
CA PHE A 13 -18.09 19.57 21.87
C PHE A 13 -18.08 18.87 20.50
N LEU A 14 -18.09 19.63 19.39
CA LEU A 14 -18.01 19.05 18.03
C LEU A 14 -16.61 19.12 17.41
N PHE A 15 -15.61 19.60 18.15
CA PHE A 15 -14.19 19.60 17.74
C PHE A 15 -13.34 18.61 18.54
N ALA A 16 -13.96 17.63 19.18
CA ALA A 16 -13.25 16.57 19.89
C ALA A 16 -12.91 15.42 18.93
N GLY A 17 -11.69 15.46 18.42
CA GLY A 17 -11.00 14.29 17.90
C GLY A 17 -11.12 14.08 16.41
N SER A 18 -10.13 14.56 15.66
CA SER A 18 -9.66 13.82 14.50
C SER A 18 -9.12 12.48 15.00
N ILE A 19 -10.02 11.54 15.34
CA ILE A 19 -9.67 10.13 15.38
C ILE A 19 -9.13 9.89 13.98
N SER A 20 -7.84 9.56 13.84
CA SER A 20 -7.28 9.06 12.58
C SER A 20 -8.03 7.77 12.27
N ALA A 21 -9.20 7.95 11.67
CA ALA A 21 -10.08 6.89 11.28
C ALA A 21 -9.38 6.10 10.20
N LEU A 22 -9.72 4.83 10.18
CA LEU A 22 -9.03 3.94 9.31
C LEU A 22 -9.17 4.24 7.84
N PRO A 23 -8.11 4.03 7.03
CA PRO A 23 -8.36 3.99 5.61
C PRO A 23 -9.33 2.84 5.39
N ALA A 24 -10.45 3.14 4.73
CA ALA A 24 -11.49 2.17 4.46
C ALA A 24 -10.88 0.96 3.72
N PHE A 25 -11.36 -0.24 4.04
CA PHE A 25 -10.98 -1.43 3.31
C PHE A 25 -11.28 -1.25 1.82
N GLU A 26 -10.32 -1.60 0.97
CA GLU A 26 -10.42 -1.41 -0.48
C GLU A 26 -10.35 -2.77 -1.21
N GLN A 27 -11.24 -3.01 -2.17
CA GLN A 27 -11.26 -4.26 -2.92
C GLN A 27 -10.06 -4.34 -3.89
N PRO A 28 -9.61 -5.55 -4.27
CA PRO A 28 -8.46 -5.70 -5.18
C PRO A 28 -8.63 -4.98 -6.53
N LEU A 29 -9.85 -4.95 -7.09
CA LEU A 29 -10.12 -4.29 -8.36
C LEU A 29 -9.97 -2.76 -8.25
N ASP A 30 -10.52 -2.14 -7.20
CA ASP A 30 -10.41 -0.70 -6.95
C ASP A 30 -8.94 -0.29 -6.82
N ARG A 31 -8.15 -1.10 -6.10
CA ARG A 31 -6.70 -0.93 -5.95
C ARG A 31 -5.99 -1.04 -7.28
N ALA A 32 -6.34 -2.05 -8.10
CA ALA A 32 -5.77 -2.21 -9.43
C ALA A 32 -6.08 -1.01 -10.34
N GLU A 33 -7.27 -0.42 -10.22
CA GLU A 33 -7.66 0.78 -10.96
C GLU A 33 -6.81 2.00 -10.64
N LYS A 34 -6.51 2.20 -9.37
CA LYS A 34 -5.71 3.35 -8.92
C LYS A 34 -4.20 3.14 -9.04
N SER A 35 -3.76 1.89 -9.19
CA SER A 35 -2.34 1.54 -9.31
C SER A 35 -1.78 1.85 -10.69
N ALA A 36 -0.53 2.29 -10.73
CA ALA A 36 0.21 2.48 -11.98
C ALA A 36 0.67 1.14 -12.58
N LEU A 37 0.97 0.17 -11.72
CA LEU A 37 1.48 -1.15 -12.09
C LEU A 37 0.91 -2.22 -11.16
N VAL A 38 0.46 -3.35 -11.71
CA VAL A 38 -0.07 -4.49 -10.95
C VAL A 38 0.62 -5.75 -11.43
N LEU A 39 1.22 -6.48 -10.49
CA LEU A 39 2.08 -7.62 -10.78
C LEU A 39 1.56 -8.89 -10.12
N HIS A 40 1.64 -10.02 -10.83
CA HIS A 40 1.60 -11.34 -10.24
C HIS A 40 3.03 -11.82 -10.02
N VAL A 41 3.37 -12.07 -8.77
CA VAL A 41 4.72 -12.46 -8.39
C VAL A 41 4.70 -13.66 -7.46
N ARG A 42 5.83 -14.35 -7.40
CA ARG A 42 6.15 -15.28 -6.32
C ARG A 42 7.19 -14.64 -5.40
N ILE A 43 6.86 -14.49 -4.13
CA ILE A 43 7.83 -14.12 -3.08
C ILE A 43 8.67 -15.35 -2.78
N LEU A 44 9.98 -15.22 -2.95
CA LEU A 44 10.96 -16.28 -2.72
C LEU A 44 11.45 -16.26 -1.27
N SER A 45 11.76 -15.06 -0.76
CA SER A 45 12.24 -14.87 0.61
C SER A 45 11.87 -13.50 1.13
N GLU A 46 11.82 -13.40 2.45
CA GLU A 46 11.53 -12.18 3.20
C GLU A 46 12.63 -11.96 4.24
N GLN A 47 13.13 -10.73 4.32
CA GLN A 47 14.07 -10.29 5.34
C GLN A 47 13.47 -9.05 6.01
N THR A 48 13.31 -9.12 7.33
CA THR A 48 12.86 -8.00 8.15
C THR A 48 13.95 -7.57 9.11
N GLU A 49 14.31 -6.30 9.04
CA GLU A 49 15.24 -5.64 9.96
C GLU A 49 14.48 -4.64 10.83
N ARG A 50 14.57 -4.81 12.15
CA ARG A 50 13.94 -3.88 13.08
C ARG A 50 14.78 -2.59 13.15
N LEU A 51 14.22 -1.48 12.70
CA LEU A 51 14.90 -0.17 12.75
C LEU A 51 14.78 0.48 14.13
N ASN A 52 13.61 0.37 14.76
CA ASN A 52 13.38 0.86 16.12
C ASN A 52 12.18 0.14 16.78
N SER A 53 11.67 0.65 17.90
CA SER A 53 10.55 0.04 18.63
C SER A 53 9.24 -0.02 17.81
N VAL A 54 9.14 0.82 16.77
CA VAL A 54 7.92 1.13 16.01
C VAL A 54 8.06 0.65 14.56
N ALA A 55 9.16 0.94 13.88
CA ALA A 55 9.36 0.67 12.46
C ALA A 55 10.30 -0.53 12.20
N SER A 56 9.96 -1.30 11.16
CA SER A 56 10.83 -2.32 10.58
C SER A 56 10.98 -2.10 9.08
N ALA A 57 12.19 -2.31 8.55
CA ALA A 57 12.44 -2.37 7.12
C ALA A 57 12.24 -3.80 6.64
N VAL A 58 11.55 -3.95 5.52
CA VAL A 58 11.28 -5.24 4.88
C VAL A 58 11.88 -5.25 3.49
N ARG A 59 12.61 -6.32 3.18
CA ARG A 59 13.13 -6.64 1.87
C ARG A 59 12.51 -7.95 1.40
N LEU A 60 11.78 -7.90 0.28
CA LEU A 60 11.21 -9.08 -0.37
C LEU A 60 11.96 -9.38 -1.64
N GLU A 61 12.45 -10.61 -1.78
CA GLU A 61 12.94 -11.12 -3.05
C GLU A 61 11.77 -11.74 -3.82
N ILE A 62 11.57 -11.29 -5.05
CA ILE A 62 10.42 -11.67 -5.86
C ILE A 62 10.82 -12.17 -7.25
N GLN A 63 10.09 -13.18 -7.70
CA GLN A 63 10.07 -13.62 -9.08
C GLN A 63 8.80 -13.09 -9.75
N LEU A 64 8.95 -12.25 -10.76
CA LEU A 64 7.83 -11.83 -11.59
C LEU A 64 7.31 -13.02 -12.39
N ILE A 65 6.03 -13.35 -12.24
CA ILE A 65 5.35 -14.37 -13.03
C ILE A 65 4.65 -13.70 -14.20
N ASP A 66 3.84 -12.67 -13.93
CA ASP A 66 3.07 -11.97 -14.96
C ASP A 66 2.85 -10.49 -14.59
N VAL A 67 2.64 -9.66 -15.61
CA VAL A 67 2.26 -8.25 -15.47
C VAL A 67 0.77 -8.14 -15.75
N LEU A 68 -0.03 -8.05 -14.68
CA LEU A 68 -1.49 -7.99 -14.80
C LEU A 68 -1.96 -6.64 -15.36
N ARG A 69 -1.25 -5.54 -15.05
CA ARG A 69 -1.55 -4.20 -15.58
C ARG A 69 -0.33 -3.30 -15.53
N ASN A 70 -0.17 -2.43 -16.53
CA ASN A 70 0.95 -1.48 -16.61
C ASN A 70 0.53 -0.18 -17.30
N LYS A 71 -0.09 0.74 -16.54
CA LYS A 71 -0.50 2.05 -17.04
C LYS A 71 0.67 2.98 -17.34
N ALA A 72 1.76 2.82 -16.59
CA ALA A 72 2.91 3.72 -16.68
C ALA A 72 3.90 3.39 -17.80
N GLY A 73 3.71 2.29 -18.55
CA GLY A 73 4.70 1.82 -19.53
C GLY A 73 6.03 1.42 -18.89
N TYR A 74 6.03 1.10 -17.59
CA TYR A 74 7.23 0.80 -16.82
C TYR A 74 7.76 -0.60 -17.19
N ASN A 75 9.08 -0.78 -17.29
CA ASN A 75 9.65 -2.10 -17.51
C ASN A 75 9.64 -2.93 -16.21
N ALA A 76 8.50 -3.57 -15.91
CA ALA A 76 8.34 -4.38 -14.70
C ALA A 76 9.29 -5.57 -14.60
N ARG A 77 9.85 -6.04 -15.73
CA ARG A 77 10.78 -7.17 -15.74
C ARG A 77 12.12 -6.87 -15.07
N SER A 78 12.42 -5.63 -14.71
CA SER A 78 13.62 -5.30 -13.93
C SER A 78 13.42 -5.49 -12.42
N ILE A 79 12.16 -5.56 -11.95
CA ILE A 79 11.87 -5.64 -10.52
C ILE A 79 12.18 -7.06 -10.03
N ARG A 80 13.11 -7.15 -9.08
CA ARG A 80 13.51 -8.41 -8.41
C ARG A 80 13.41 -8.33 -6.90
N VAL A 81 13.45 -7.11 -6.37
CA VAL A 81 13.45 -6.87 -4.93
C VAL A 81 12.52 -5.71 -4.66
N LEU A 82 11.70 -5.84 -3.62
CA LEU A 82 10.87 -4.77 -3.09
C LEU A 82 11.37 -4.39 -1.70
N HIS A 83 11.52 -3.08 -1.46
CA HIS A 83 11.88 -2.54 -0.17
C HIS A 83 10.75 -1.65 0.33
N PHE A 84 10.35 -1.83 1.59
CA PHE A 84 9.35 -0.98 2.21
C PHE A 84 9.49 -0.99 3.74
N LEU A 85 8.80 -0.04 4.37
CA LEU A 85 8.74 0.07 5.83
C LEU A 85 7.38 -0.42 6.33
N VAL A 86 7.39 -1.10 7.47
CA VAL A 86 6.21 -1.49 8.23
C VAL A 86 6.22 -0.71 9.55
N GLN A 87 5.11 -0.06 9.90
CA GLN A 87 4.96 0.76 11.13
C GLN A 87 3.69 0.37 11.92
N PRO A 88 3.56 0.69 13.23
CA PRO A 88 2.46 0.34 14.14
C PRO A 88 1.10 0.90 13.72
N ASN A 89 1.09 1.94 12.91
CA ASN A 89 -0.13 2.54 12.36
C ASN A 89 -0.40 2.06 10.91
N SER A 90 0.40 1.12 10.42
CA SER A 90 0.10 0.32 9.22
C SER A 90 -0.78 -0.91 9.57
N PHE A 91 -1.32 -0.96 10.79
CA PHE A 91 -1.78 -2.20 11.45
C PHE A 91 -3.21 -2.60 11.11
N GLU A 92 -3.86 -1.85 10.24
CA GLU A 92 -5.31 -1.90 10.10
C GLU A 92 -5.79 -2.35 8.72
N SER A 93 -4.89 -2.95 7.94
CA SER A 93 -5.28 -3.77 6.80
C SER A 93 -4.32 -4.94 6.62
N GLY A 94 -4.73 -6.13 7.04
CA GLY A 94 -4.26 -7.42 6.52
C GLY A 94 -2.79 -7.85 6.70
N MET A 95 -1.82 -6.95 6.85
CA MET A 95 -0.39 -7.26 6.94
C MET A 95 0.14 -6.98 8.35
N ARG A 96 -0.33 -7.78 9.31
CA ARG A 96 0.31 -7.89 10.65
C ARG A 96 1.74 -8.43 10.55
N THR A 97 2.02 -9.09 9.44
CA THR A 97 3.28 -9.70 9.09
C THR A 97 3.55 -9.31 7.63
N PRO A 98 4.79 -9.00 7.25
CA PRO A 98 5.14 -8.90 5.83
C PRO A 98 4.68 -10.17 5.08
N PRO A 99 4.34 -10.04 3.80
CA PRO A 99 3.86 -11.16 3.02
C PRO A 99 5.00 -12.19 2.89
N GLY A 100 4.76 -13.38 3.45
CA GLY A 100 5.71 -14.48 3.39
C GLY A 100 5.77 -15.14 1.99
N PRO A 101 6.59 -16.19 1.86
CA PRO A 101 6.77 -16.90 0.59
C PRO A 101 5.46 -17.38 -0.06
N GLY A 102 5.46 -17.43 -1.39
CA GLY A 102 4.32 -17.88 -2.20
C GLY A 102 3.84 -16.84 -3.20
N GLU A 103 2.66 -17.05 -3.80
CA GLU A 103 2.17 -16.22 -4.89
C GLU A 103 1.25 -15.09 -4.42
N TRP A 104 1.48 -13.90 -4.97
CA TRP A 104 0.84 -12.66 -4.57
C TRP A 104 0.54 -11.79 -5.79
N ILE A 105 -0.52 -11.00 -5.66
CA ILE A 105 -0.78 -9.82 -6.48
C ILE A 105 -0.22 -8.61 -5.72
N ILE A 106 0.63 -7.83 -6.37
CA ILE A 106 1.25 -6.63 -5.81
C ILE A 106 0.78 -5.40 -6.58
N PHE A 107 0.31 -4.41 -5.85
CA PHE A 107 -0.15 -3.12 -6.34
C PHE A 107 0.94 -2.07 -6.13
N LEU A 108 1.36 -1.42 -7.21
CA LEU A 108 2.48 -0.48 -7.22
C LEU A 108 2.08 0.85 -7.87
N ASN A 109 2.66 1.92 -7.36
CA ASN A 109 2.68 3.23 -7.98
C ASN A 109 4.09 3.53 -8.50
N ILE A 110 4.21 4.51 -9.41
CA ILE A 110 5.50 5.00 -9.87
C ILE A 110 5.68 6.41 -9.32
N GLU A 111 6.72 6.60 -8.50
CA GLU A 111 7.14 7.92 -8.03
C GLU A 111 8.40 8.35 -8.78
N ASN A 112 8.43 9.62 -9.19
CA ASN A 112 9.60 10.22 -9.85
C ASN A 112 10.55 10.75 -8.78
N VAL A 113 11.66 10.05 -8.55
CA VAL A 113 12.66 10.42 -7.55
C VAL A 113 13.81 11.13 -8.24
N ARG A 114 14.25 12.26 -7.67
CA ARG A 114 15.43 12.97 -8.17
C ARG A 114 16.68 12.42 -7.48
N MET A 115 17.61 11.88 -8.27
CA MET A 115 18.92 11.39 -7.82
C MET A 115 20.00 12.06 -8.67
N ASP A 116 20.93 12.76 -8.03
CA ASP A 116 22.09 13.41 -8.68
C ASP A 116 21.72 14.23 -9.93
N GLY A 117 20.65 15.02 -9.85
CA GLY A 117 20.14 15.86 -10.94
C GLY A 117 19.30 15.14 -11.99
N THR A 118 19.23 13.81 -11.96
CA THR A 118 18.43 12.98 -12.88
C THR A 118 17.11 12.58 -12.22
N VAL A 119 16.01 12.57 -12.99
CA VAL A 119 14.71 12.07 -12.52
C VAL A 119 14.57 10.61 -12.92
N VAL A 120 14.39 9.73 -11.94
CA VAL A 120 14.28 8.28 -12.14
C VAL A 120 12.90 7.82 -11.67
N PRO A 121 12.13 7.11 -12.51
CA PRO A 121 10.87 6.50 -12.10
C PRO A 121 11.15 5.28 -11.21
N VAL A 122 10.66 5.30 -9.98
CA VAL A 122 10.86 4.24 -8.99
C VAL A 122 9.51 3.62 -8.64
N PRO A 123 9.36 2.29 -8.71
CA PRO A 123 8.17 1.61 -8.23
C PRO A 123 8.13 1.66 -6.71
N VAL A 124 7.01 2.13 -6.17
CA VAL A 124 6.72 2.18 -4.74
C VAL A 124 5.43 1.43 -4.46
N LEU A 125 5.26 0.94 -3.23
CA LEU A 125 4.01 0.30 -2.85
C LEU A 125 2.82 1.24 -3.00
N TYR A 126 1.70 0.69 -3.48
CA TYR A 126 0.40 1.38 -3.42
C TYR A 126 0.12 1.86 -1.99
N ARG A 127 -0.46 3.06 -1.86
CA ARG A 127 -0.81 3.63 -0.55
C ARG A 127 -2.32 3.59 -0.35
N PRO A 128 -2.81 3.15 0.82
CA PRO A 128 -2.04 2.69 2.00
C PRO A 128 -1.24 1.39 1.76
N ALA A 129 0.01 1.34 2.21
CA ALA A 129 0.92 0.19 2.04
C ALA A 129 0.34 -1.17 2.49
N PRO A 130 -0.47 -1.24 3.57
CA PRO A 130 -1.23 -2.44 3.96
C PRO A 130 -2.07 -3.08 2.84
N PHE A 131 -2.54 -2.28 1.89
CA PHE A 131 -3.35 -2.74 0.77
C PHE A 131 -2.56 -3.10 -0.48
N ALA A 132 -1.24 -2.91 -0.46
CA ALA A 132 -0.37 -3.14 -1.62
C ALA A 132 -0.20 -4.62 -1.98
N PHE A 133 -0.69 -5.53 -1.15
CA PHE A 133 -0.58 -6.98 -1.37
C PHE A 133 -1.95 -7.65 -1.26
N PHE A 134 -2.15 -8.66 -2.10
CA PHE A 134 -3.29 -9.56 -2.05
C PHE A 134 -2.83 -10.96 -2.41
N ARG A 135 -3.32 -11.99 -1.71
CA ARG A 135 -2.91 -13.37 -2.02
C ARG A 135 -3.36 -13.71 -3.45
N PHE A 136 -2.53 -14.39 -4.22
CA PHE A 136 -2.90 -14.70 -5.59
C PHE A 136 -4.18 -15.52 -5.67
N ASP A 137 -5.12 -15.05 -6.49
CA ASP A 137 -6.34 -15.72 -6.89
C ASP A 137 -6.49 -15.53 -8.40
N GLY A 138 -6.63 -16.63 -9.15
CA GLY A 138 -6.71 -16.60 -10.61
C GLY A 138 -7.93 -15.82 -11.12
N SER A 139 -9.07 -15.91 -10.44
CA SER A 139 -10.29 -15.19 -10.84
C SER A 139 -10.10 -13.68 -10.73
N VAL A 140 -9.51 -13.23 -9.62
CA VAL A 140 -9.19 -11.81 -9.39
C VAL A 140 -8.16 -11.31 -10.40
N ALA A 141 -7.14 -12.11 -10.71
CA ALA A 141 -6.14 -11.76 -11.70
C ALA A 141 -6.74 -11.55 -13.10
N GLU A 142 -7.65 -12.45 -13.52
CA GLU A 142 -8.39 -12.29 -14.78
C GLU A 142 -9.24 -11.02 -14.79
N ASP A 143 -9.94 -10.73 -13.68
CA ASP A 143 -10.77 -9.52 -13.60
C ASP A 143 -9.94 -8.23 -13.62
N ILE A 144 -8.76 -8.23 -12.99
CA ILE A 144 -7.82 -7.11 -13.06
C ILE A 144 -7.35 -6.87 -14.50
N ARG A 145 -7.08 -7.93 -15.28
CA ARG A 145 -6.65 -7.80 -16.69
C ARG A 145 -7.73 -7.20 -17.59
N LYS A 146 -9.00 -7.34 -17.22
CA LYS A 146 -10.15 -6.78 -17.97
C LYS A 146 -10.37 -5.29 -17.69
N LEU A 147 -9.71 -4.72 -16.68
CA LEU A 147 -9.82 -3.30 -16.38
C LEU A 147 -9.23 -2.46 -17.53
N PRO A 148 -9.84 -1.30 -17.85
CA PRO A 148 -9.47 -0.48 -19.00
C PRO A 148 -8.08 0.15 -18.90
#